data_AF-A0A563VLB5-F1
#
_entry.id   AF-A0A563VLB5-F1
#
_cell.length_a   1.000
_cell.length_b   1.000
_cell.length_c   1.000
_cell.angle_alpha   90.00
_cell.angle_beta   90.00
_cell.angle_gamma   90.00
#
_symmetry.space_group_name_H-M   'P 1'
#
loop_
_entity.id
_entity.type
_entity.pdbx_description
1 polymer ?
#
loop_
_entity_poly.entity_id
_entity_poly.type
_entity_poly.pdbx_seq_one_letter_code
_entity_poly.pdbx_strand_id
1 'polypeptide(L)'
;MIKKNLWHHRLLTTTAIGISLVATYSVINPNAGNHSVATFAFPEQIPLPFWEYRGNQAINVSKLNSEKSQDVIQSANRYQYQENDTRLDIEVYYLTDTRGNVESLLVEQTKITPESLKTQEIEQQDNGYYSIFSDRDRTYLSSCLNPTGNSTVTQKQFSQNLDRRQLNLKLLGNWLLGKDSIRDRRCLWVTISIPNDNSSFLQPRGILEQVWQNWYEWWQPRFPSL
;
A
#
# COMPACT_ATOMS: atom_id res chain seq x y z
N MET A 1 44.86 34.42 14.72
CA MET A 1 44.31 33.12 15.16
C MET A 1 42.91 33.16 15.82
N ILE A 2 42.21 34.31 15.89
CA ILE A 2 40.99 34.45 16.73
C ILE A 2 39.66 34.11 16.02
N LYS A 3 39.62 34.07 14.68
CA LYS A 3 38.36 33.82 13.92
C LYS A 3 37.83 32.38 13.98
N LYS A 4 38.64 31.37 14.35
CA LYS A 4 38.21 29.95 14.38
C LYS A 4 37.27 29.62 15.54
N ASN A 5 37.40 30.28 16.71
CA ASN A 5 36.57 29.97 17.89
C ASN A 5 35.14 30.52 17.80
N LEU A 6 34.93 31.67 17.15
CA LEU A 6 33.61 32.29 17.06
C LEU A 6 32.60 31.43 16.28
N TRP A 7 33.06 30.70 15.26
CA TRP A 7 32.20 29.81 14.46
C TRP A 7 31.76 28.57 15.25
N HIS A 8 32.65 28.01 16.07
CA HIS A 8 32.33 26.86 16.93
C HIS A 8 31.30 27.22 17.99
N HIS A 9 31.42 28.39 18.65
CA HIS A 9 30.44 28.83 19.64
C HIS A 9 29.07 29.13 19.02
N ARG A 10 29.03 29.71 17.81
CA ARG A 10 27.77 29.93 17.07
C ARG A 10 27.11 28.60 16.68
N LEU A 11 27.89 27.63 16.20
CA LEU A 11 27.37 26.30 15.87
C LEU A 11 26.79 25.61 17.12
N LEU A 12 27.54 25.59 18.23
CA LEU A 12 27.13 24.98 19.49
C LEU A 12 25.87 25.62 20.08
N THR A 13 25.76 26.94 20.03
CA THR A 13 24.57 27.65 20.53
C THR A 13 23.35 27.34 19.66
N THR A 14 23.49 27.31 18.33
CA THR A 14 22.39 26.95 17.45
C THR A 14 21.92 25.50 17.63
N THR A 15 22.84 24.54 17.80
CA THR A 15 22.47 23.14 18.04
C THR A 15 21.82 22.96 19.41
N ALA A 16 22.33 23.61 20.45
CA ALA A 16 21.77 23.54 21.80
C ALA A 16 20.33 24.08 21.86
N ILE A 17 20.06 25.21 21.19
CA ILE A 17 18.70 25.77 21.08
C ILE A 17 17.79 24.80 20.33
N GLY A 18 18.25 24.27 19.19
CA GLY A 18 17.47 23.31 18.40
C GLY A 18 17.09 22.06 19.19
N ILE A 19 18.05 21.46 19.89
CA ILE A 19 17.81 20.27 20.73
C ILE A 19 16.85 20.60 21.87
N SER A 20 17.01 21.75 22.53
CA SER A 20 16.15 22.16 23.64
C SER A 20 14.70 22.37 23.19
N LEU A 21 14.49 22.95 22.01
CA LEU A 21 13.16 23.14 21.43
C LEU A 21 12.50 21.80 21.09
N VAL A 22 13.23 20.89 20.45
CA VAL A 22 12.72 19.55 20.11
C VAL A 22 12.37 18.77 21.37
N ALA A 23 13.26 18.76 22.37
CA ALA A 23 13.02 18.07 23.64
C ALA A 23 11.81 18.63 24.39
N THR A 24 11.69 19.96 24.47
CA THR A 24 10.53 20.61 25.09
C THR A 24 9.24 20.27 24.35
N TYR A 25 9.27 20.28 23.01
CA TYR A 25 8.12 19.92 22.19
C TYR A 25 7.71 18.45 22.37
N SER A 26 8.65 17.51 22.41
CA SER A 26 8.37 16.09 22.66
C SER A 26 7.81 15.80 24.05
N VAL A 27 8.20 16.57 25.07
CA VAL A 27 7.63 16.45 26.43
C VAL A 27 6.19 16.97 26.47
N ILE A 28 5.90 18.07 25.76
CA ILE A 28 4.55 18.67 25.72
C ILE A 28 3.61 17.85 24.83
N ASN A 29 4.11 17.28 23.74
CA ASN A 29 3.36 16.46 22.80
C ASN A 29 3.84 15.00 22.87
N PRO A 30 3.24 14.15 23.73
CA PRO A 30 3.63 12.75 23.89
C PRO A 30 3.42 11.91 22.61
N ASN A 31 2.63 12.41 21.66
CA ASN A 31 2.44 11.80 20.35
C ASN A 31 3.40 12.34 19.28
N ALA A 32 4.34 13.23 19.62
CA ALA A 32 5.32 13.77 18.68
C ALA A 32 6.20 12.63 18.13
N GLY A 33 6.10 12.39 16.82
CA GLY A 33 6.79 11.29 16.13
C GLY A 33 6.07 9.94 16.20
N ASN A 34 4.97 9.83 16.97
CA ASN A 34 4.12 8.65 16.97
C ASN A 34 2.99 8.86 15.95
N HIS A 35 3.18 8.34 14.75
CA HIS A 35 2.16 8.37 13.71
C HIS A 35 1.09 7.34 14.05
N SER A 36 0.07 7.71 14.84
CA SER A 36 -1.12 6.87 14.95
C SER A 36 -1.78 6.83 13.58
N VAL A 37 -1.62 5.72 12.86
CA VAL A 37 -2.35 5.51 11.62
C VAL A 37 -3.83 5.49 12.00
N ALA A 38 -4.60 6.43 11.46
CA ALA A 38 -6.04 6.47 11.69
C ALA A 38 -6.65 5.09 11.39
N THR A 39 -7.58 4.64 12.23
CA THR A 39 -8.32 3.41 11.98
C THR A 39 -9.02 3.53 10.63
N PHE A 40 -8.52 2.80 9.64
CA PHE A 40 -9.03 2.87 8.28
C PHE A 40 -10.15 1.88 8.07
N ALA A 41 -11.33 2.38 7.70
CA ALA A 41 -12.47 1.57 7.30
C ALA A 41 -12.63 1.65 5.78
N PHE A 42 -12.74 0.48 5.15
CA PHE A 42 -13.05 0.38 3.74
C PHE A 42 -14.49 0.84 3.46
N PRO A 43 -14.76 1.47 2.30
CA PRO A 43 -16.11 1.81 1.90
C PRO A 43 -16.97 0.55 1.75
N GLU A 44 -18.29 0.71 1.87
CA GLU A 44 -19.23 -0.39 1.67
C GLU A 44 -19.19 -0.93 0.23
N GLN A 45 -19.04 -0.02 -0.73
CA GLN A 45 -19.00 -0.34 -2.16
C GLN A 45 -17.93 0.52 -2.86
N ILE A 46 -17.26 -0.08 -3.86
CA ILE A 46 -16.41 0.63 -4.80
C ILE A 46 -17.04 0.46 -6.19
N PRO A 47 -17.38 1.56 -6.89
CA PRO A 47 -17.99 1.45 -8.20
C PRO A 47 -17.01 0.84 -9.20
N LEU A 48 -17.47 -0.19 -9.91
CA LEU A 48 -16.75 -0.79 -11.04
C LEU A 48 -17.67 -0.74 -12.28
N PRO A 49 -17.28 -0.02 -13.35
CA PRO A 49 -18.06 0.04 -14.57
C PRO A 49 -18.36 -1.36 -15.11
N PHE A 50 -19.59 -1.61 -15.57
CA PHE A 50 -20.08 -2.88 -16.14
C PHE A 50 -20.22 -4.06 -15.15
N TRP A 51 -19.76 -3.90 -13.91
CA TRP A 51 -19.83 -4.94 -12.87
C TRP A 51 -20.95 -4.66 -11.87
N GLU A 52 -21.85 -5.63 -11.68
CA GLU A 52 -22.90 -5.56 -10.66
C GLU A 52 -22.33 -5.93 -9.29
N TYR A 53 -22.46 -5.03 -8.32
CA TYR A 53 -22.03 -5.28 -6.94
C TYR A 53 -22.92 -6.33 -6.27
N ARG A 54 -22.30 -7.37 -5.70
CA ARG A 54 -22.98 -8.48 -5.01
C ARG A 54 -22.85 -8.42 -3.49
N GLY A 55 -21.87 -7.68 -2.97
CA GLY A 55 -21.66 -7.50 -1.54
C GLY A 55 -20.19 -7.36 -1.17
N ASN A 56 -19.94 -7.10 0.11
CA ASN A 56 -18.62 -7.09 0.68
C ASN A 56 -18.59 -7.85 2.03
N GLN A 57 -17.39 -8.17 2.50
CA GLN A 57 -17.17 -8.80 3.79
C GLN A 57 -15.83 -8.37 4.36
N ALA A 58 -15.87 -7.72 5.54
CA ALA A 58 -14.67 -7.39 6.28
C ALA A 58 -13.89 -8.66 6.66
N ILE A 59 -12.59 -8.64 6.42
CA ILE A 59 -11.69 -9.75 6.74
C ILE A 59 -11.15 -9.52 8.15
N ASN A 60 -11.20 -10.54 9.01
CA ASN A 60 -10.70 -10.44 10.37
C ASN A 60 -9.16 -10.44 10.39
N VAL A 61 -8.58 -9.25 10.57
CA VAL A 61 -7.11 -9.04 10.56
C VAL A 61 -6.41 -9.46 11.85
N SER A 62 -7.14 -9.65 12.96
CA SER A 62 -6.56 -10.02 14.26
C SER A 62 -5.82 -11.37 14.23
N LYS A 63 -6.14 -12.22 13.24
CA LYS A 63 -5.50 -13.52 13.04
C LYS A 63 -4.41 -13.51 11.95
N LEU A 64 -4.29 -12.43 11.19
CA LEU A 64 -3.37 -12.31 10.05
C LEU A 64 -2.03 -11.70 10.44
N ASN A 65 -2.05 -10.79 11.43
CA ASN A 65 -0.83 -10.24 12.01
C ASN A 65 -0.18 -11.31 12.90
N SER A 66 0.72 -12.11 12.34
CA SER A 66 1.56 -13.03 13.11
C SER A 66 2.72 -12.27 13.75
N GLU A 67 3.23 -12.73 14.91
CA GLU A 67 4.41 -12.14 15.57
C GLU A 67 5.68 -12.15 14.68
N LYS A 68 5.69 -12.93 13.59
CA LYS A 68 6.83 -13.06 12.67
C LYS A 68 6.73 -12.18 11.43
N SER A 69 5.55 -11.65 11.10
CA SER A 69 5.40 -10.81 9.91
C SER A 69 5.87 -9.38 10.23
N GLN A 70 6.62 -8.79 9.30
CA GLN A 70 7.03 -7.39 9.40
C GLN A 70 5.93 -6.44 8.91
N ASP A 71 4.94 -6.97 8.18
CA ASP A 71 3.85 -6.18 7.63
C ASP A 71 2.71 -6.10 8.66
N VAL A 72 2.21 -4.89 8.91
CA VAL A 72 1.08 -4.69 9.84
C VAL A 72 -0.19 -4.45 9.03
N ILE A 73 -1.12 -5.41 9.06
CA ILE A 73 -2.44 -5.28 8.44
C ILE A 73 -3.36 -4.53 9.40
N GLN A 74 -3.77 -3.33 9.00
CA GLN A 74 -4.66 -2.47 9.79
C GLN A 74 -6.13 -2.83 9.55
N SER A 75 -6.49 -3.11 8.30
CA SER A 75 -7.83 -3.50 7.90
C SER A 75 -7.79 -4.26 6.58
N ALA A 76 -8.83 -5.05 6.32
CA ALA A 76 -8.97 -5.79 5.08
C ALA A 76 -10.44 -6.01 4.73
N ASN A 77 -10.76 -6.03 3.43
CA ASN A 77 -12.12 -6.24 2.94
C ASN A 77 -12.10 -7.09 1.67
N ARG A 78 -13.16 -7.87 1.47
CA ARG A 78 -13.42 -8.61 0.24
C ARG A 78 -14.67 -8.06 -0.42
N TYR A 79 -14.59 -7.69 -1.69
CA TYR A 79 -15.71 -7.27 -2.51
C TYR A 79 -16.03 -8.34 -3.55
N GLN A 80 -17.31 -8.51 -3.85
CA GLN A 80 -17.81 -9.45 -4.82
C GLN A 80 -18.63 -8.72 -5.87
N TYR A 81 -18.34 -9.00 -7.13
CA TYR A 81 -19.05 -8.46 -8.27
C TYR A 81 -19.41 -9.56 -9.26
N GLN A 82 -20.36 -9.26 -10.14
CA GLN A 82 -20.77 -10.15 -11.20
C GLN A 82 -21.07 -9.38 -12.48
N GLU A 83 -20.63 -9.92 -13.61
CA GLU A 83 -21.01 -9.47 -14.95
C GLU A 83 -21.41 -10.71 -15.74
N ASN A 84 -22.69 -10.78 -16.14
CA ASN A 84 -23.29 -12.00 -16.72
C ASN A 84 -23.04 -13.21 -15.80
N ASP A 85 -22.42 -14.28 -16.30
CA ASP A 85 -22.06 -15.48 -15.52
C ASP A 85 -20.65 -15.42 -14.91
N THR A 86 -19.89 -14.34 -15.16
CA THR A 86 -18.54 -14.19 -14.60
C THR A 86 -18.61 -13.57 -13.22
N ARG A 87 -18.04 -14.27 -12.23
CA ARG A 87 -17.87 -13.76 -10.86
C ARG A 87 -16.47 -13.16 -10.68
N LEU A 88 -16.41 -11.99 -10.07
CA LEU A 88 -15.19 -11.27 -9.72
C LEU A 88 -15.09 -11.12 -8.20
N ASP A 89 -13.94 -11.52 -7.65
CA ASP A 89 -13.63 -11.33 -6.24
C ASP A 89 -12.41 -10.40 -6.11
N ILE A 90 -12.53 -9.34 -5.32
CA ILE A 90 -11.44 -8.40 -5.03
C ILE A 90 -11.19 -8.41 -3.52
N GLU A 91 -10.00 -8.82 -3.12
CA GLU A 91 -9.52 -8.67 -1.75
C GLU A 91 -8.56 -7.47 -1.68
N VAL A 92 -8.71 -6.65 -0.64
CA VAL A 92 -7.83 -5.51 -0.41
C VAL A 92 -7.45 -5.43 1.06
N TYR A 93 -6.17 -5.19 1.29
CA TYR A 93 -5.53 -5.13 2.59
C TYR A 93 -4.85 -3.77 2.72
N TYR A 94 -5.13 -3.06 3.81
CA TYR A 94 -4.42 -1.83 4.16
C TYR A 94 -3.26 -2.16 5.09
N LEU A 95 -2.06 -2.07 4.52
CA LEU A 95 -0.80 -2.42 5.17
C LEU A 95 -0.08 -1.14 5.62
N THR A 96 0.54 -1.23 6.80
CA THR A 96 1.46 -0.22 7.34
C THR A 96 2.79 -0.87 7.70
N ASP A 97 3.87 -0.08 7.62
CA ASP A 97 5.27 -0.54 7.78
C ASP A 97 5.66 -1.70 6.85
N THR A 98 5.05 -1.76 5.67
CA THR A 98 5.34 -2.84 4.73
C THR A 98 6.58 -2.57 3.88
N ARG A 99 7.18 -3.66 3.37
CA ARG A 99 8.19 -3.63 2.32
C ARG A 99 7.60 -3.76 0.91
N GLY A 100 6.29 -3.99 0.79
CA GLY A 100 5.57 -4.07 -0.49
C GLY A 100 5.97 -5.25 -1.37
N ASN A 101 6.37 -6.38 -0.77
CA ASN A 101 6.65 -7.60 -1.52
C ASN A 101 5.36 -8.43 -1.69
N VAL A 102 4.70 -8.28 -2.84
CA VAL A 102 3.43 -8.95 -3.13
C VAL A 102 3.56 -10.47 -3.11
N GLU A 103 4.69 -11.04 -3.55
CA GLU A 103 4.91 -12.48 -3.53
C GLU A 103 4.88 -13.03 -2.10
N SER A 104 5.61 -12.39 -1.18
CA SER A 104 5.62 -12.75 0.24
C SER A 104 4.23 -12.60 0.86
N LEU A 105 3.53 -11.50 0.56
CA LEU A 105 2.18 -11.26 1.05
C LEU A 105 1.20 -12.35 0.59
N LEU A 106 1.25 -12.74 -0.69
CA LEU A 106 0.40 -13.81 -1.23
C LEU A 106 0.64 -15.14 -0.49
N VAL A 107 1.90 -15.52 -0.25
CA VAL A 107 2.25 -16.78 0.42
C VAL A 107 1.90 -16.75 1.91
N GLU A 108 2.12 -15.62 2.59
CA GLU A 108 1.93 -15.51 4.04
C GLU A 108 0.47 -15.31 4.45
N GLN A 109 -0.31 -14.58 3.64
CA GLN A 109 -1.65 -14.09 4.03
C GLN A 109 -2.79 -14.81 3.31
N THR A 110 -2.49 -15.63 2.29
CA THR A 110 -3.51 -16.34 1.51
C THR A 110 -3.25 -17.84 1.50
N LYS A 111 -4.04 -18.57 0.72
CA LYS A 111 -3.83 -20.02 0.46
C LYS A 111 -3.08 -20.27 -0.85
N ILE A 112 -2.52 -19.24 -1.49
CA ILE A 112 -1.76 -19.37 -2.72
C ILE A 112 -0.42 -20.00 -2.39
N THR A 113 -0.04 -21.02 -3.17
CA THR A 113 1.20 -21.74 -2.93
C THR A 113 2.37 -21.09 -3.67
N PRO A 114 3.61 -21.20 -3.18
CA PRO A 114 4.80 -20.75 -3.91
C PRO A 114 4.91 -21.38 -5.32
N GLU A 115 4.39 -22.59 -5.51
CA GLU A 115 4.41 -23.26 -6.82
C GLU A 115 3.58 -22.50 -7.86
N SER A 116 2.41 -21.99 -7.45
CA SER A 116 1.49 -21.21 -8.28
C SER A 116 2.08 -19.87 -8.72
N LEU A 117 3.09 -19.38 -7.98
CA LEU A 117 3.80 -18.13 -8.30
C LEU A 117 4.98 -18.35 -9.25
N LYS A 118 5.35 -19.58 -9.59
CA LYS A 118 6.40 -19.84 -10.60
C LYS A 118 5.98 -19.39 -12.01
N THR A 119 4.69 -19.37 -12.30
CA THR A 119 4.10 -18.88 -13.55
C THR A 119 3.72 -17.41 -13.47
N GLN A 120 4.13 -16.71 -12.40
CA GLN A 120 3.82 -15.31 -12.22
C GLN A 120 4.51 -14.45 -13.29
N GLU A 121 3.70 -13.68 -13.99
CA GLU A 121 4.16 -12.66 -14.93
C GLU A 121 4.03 -11.30 -14.25
N ILE A 122 5.12 -10.52 -14.25
CA ILE A 122 5.11 -9.14 -13.76
C ILE A 122 5.05 -8.22 -14.97
N GLU A 123 3.99 -7.44 -15.05
CA GLU A 123 3.73 -6.53 -16.15
C GLU A 123 3.87 -5.08 -15.70
N GLN A 124 4.21 -4.22 -16.67
CA GLN A 124 4.32 -2.79 -16.47
C GLN A 124 3.30 -2.06 -17.34
N GLN A 125 2.55 -1.15 -16.74
CA GLN A 125 1.67 -0.19 -17.42
C GLN A 125 1.98 1.23 -16.93
N ASP A 126 1.31 2.23 -17.52
CA ASP A 126 1.57 3.65 -17.22
C ASP A 126 1.45 3.99 -15.72
N ASN A 127 0.59 3.26 -15.01
CA ASN A 127 0.28 3.45 -13.60
C ASN A 127 1.10 2.58 -12.63
N GLY A 128 2.09 1.83 -13.13
CA GLY A 128 3.02 1.03 -12.32
C GLY A 128 3.08 -0.43 -12.74
N TYR A 129 3.22 -1.31 -11.75
CA TYR A 129 3.37 -2.75 -11.95
C TYR A 129 2.21 -3.53 -11.34
N TYR A 130 1.89 -4.67 -11.93
CA TYR A 130 1.04 -5.70 -11.32
C TYR A 130 1.56 -7.08 -11.71
N SER A 131 1.15 -8.11 -10.98
CA SER A 131 1.44 -9.48 -11.33
C SER A 131 0.19 -10.23 -11.73
N ILE A 132 0.30 -11.12 -12.71
CA ILE A 132 -0.75 -12.06 -13.11
C ILE A 132 -0.23 -13.48 -12.94
N PHE A 133 -1.06 -14.36 -12.40
CA PHE A 133 -0.74 -15.77 -12.21
C PHE A 133 -2.03 -16.59 -12.10
N SER A 134 -1.91 -17.92 -12.16
CA SER A 134 -3.02 -18.84 -11.95
C SER A 134 -2.77 -19.71 -10.73
N ASP A 135 -3.78 -19.88 -9.89
CA ASP A 135 -3.77 -20.82 -8.76
C ASP A 135 -5.09 -21.60 -8.76
N ARG A 136 -4.98 -22.93 -8.92
CA ARG A 136 -6.12 -23.84 -9.07
C ARG A 136 -7.02 -23.41 -10.24
N ASP A 137 -8.33 -23.28 -10.01
CA ASP A 137 -9.32 -22.93 -11.02
C ASP A 137 -9.57 -21.41 -11.11
N ARG A 138 -8.56 -20.59 -10.81
CA ARG A 138 -8.68 -19.11 -10.82
C ARG A 138 -7.44 -18.43 -11.39
N THR A 139 -7.68 -17.34 -12.10
CA THR A 139 -6.65 -16.38 -12.53
C THR A 139 -6.68 -15.19 -11.59
N TYR A 140 -5.51 -14.70 -11.21
CA TYR A 140 -5.33 -13.62 -10.27
C TYR A 140 -4.53 -12.49 -10.90
N LEU A 141 -4.85 -11.26 -10.49
CA LEU A 141 -4.00 -10.09 -10.63
C LEU A 141 -3.72 -9.55 -9.23
N SER A 142 -2.47 -9.29 -8.88
CA SER A 142 -2.14 -8.69 -7.58
C SER A 142 -1.11 -7.58 -7.69
N SER A 143 -1.28 -6.55 -6.85
CA SER A 143 -0.37 -5.42 -6.80
C SER A 143 -0.53 -4.64 -5.49
N CYS A 144 0.50 -3.86 -5.15
CA CYS A 144 0.52 -2.93 -4.05
C CYS A 144 0.37 -1.49 -4.59
N LEU A 145 -0.70 -0.79 -4.22
CA LEU A 145 -0.89 0.63 -4.52
C LEU A 145 -0.25 1.46 -3.42
N ASN A 146 0.61 2.40 -3.81
CA ASN A 146 1.29 3.29 -2.87
C ASN A 146 0.54 4.65 -2.76
N PRO A 147 0.69 5.38 -1.65
CA PRO A 147 0.12 6.72 -1.50
C PRO A 147 0.60 7.75 -2.53
N THR A 148 1.78 7.52 -3.12
CA THR A 148 2.33 8.37 -4.20
C THR A 148 1.77 8.04 -5.57
N GLY A 149 0.84 7.08 -5.66
CA GLY A 149 0.05 6.80 -6.84
C GLY A 149 0.54 5.62 -7.67
N ASN A 150 1.82 5.25 -7.67
CA ASN A 150 2.27 4.13 -8.53
C ASN A 150 2.04 2.77 -7.86
N SER A 151 1.64 1.79 -8.66
CA SER A 151 1.52 0.40 -8.21
C SER A 151 2.84 -0.37 -8.32
N THR A 152 3.03 -1.37 -7.46
CA THR A 152 4.28 -2.14 -7.34
C THR A 152 4.02 -3.61 -7.01
N VAL A 153 4.96 -4.49 -7.36
CA VAL A 153 4.88 -5.92 -7.06
C VAL A 153 6.03 -6.37 -6.17
N THR A 154 7.25 -5.88 -6.45
CA THR A 154 8.47 -6.29 -5.75
C THR A 154 8.88 -5.27 -4.70
N GLN A 155 9.59 -5.73 -3.66
CA GLN A 155 10.22 -4.84 -2.67
C GLN A 155 11.12 -3.78 -3.30
N LYS A 156 11.80 -4.12 -4.40
CA LYS A 156 12.67 -3.17 -5.13
C LYS A 156 11.85 -2.04 -5.76
N GLN A 157 10.78 -2.37 -6.47
CA GLN A 157 9.86 -1.37 -7.05
C GLN A 157 9.23 -0.50 -5.96
N PHE A 158 8.79 -1.12 -4.86
CA PHE A 158 8.22 -0.42 -3.71
C PHE A 158 9.23 0.58 -3.12
N SER A 159 10.44 0.14 -2.82
CA SER A 159 11.51 0.99 -2.27
C SER A 159 11.88 2.14 -3.22
N GLN A 160 11.98 1.87 -4.52
CA GLN A 160 12.24 2.90 -5.54
C GLN A 160 11.13 3.94 -5.60
N ASN A 161 9.86 3.55 -5.45
CA ASN A 161 8.75 4.49 -5.43
C ASN A 161 8.74 5.37 -4.17
N LEU A 162 9.17 4.84 -3.01
CA LEU A 162 9.33 5.64 -1.80
C LEU A 162 10.40 6.71 -1.97
N ASP A 163 11.53 6.35 -2.58
CA ASP A 163 12.69 7.25 -2.72
C ASP A 163 12.47 8.32 -3.81
N ARG A 164 11.49 8.13 -4.71
CA ARG A 164 11.07 9.12 -5.72
C ARG A 164 10.22 10.27 -5.15
N ARG A 165 9.73 10.16 -3.91
CA ARG A 165 8.93 11.22 -3.27
C ARG A 165 9.78 12.48 -3.13
N GLN A 166 9.46 13.52 -3.91
CA GLN A 166 10.21 14.76 -3.89
C GLN A 166 10.13 15.41 -2.50
N LEU A 167 11.28 15.58 -1.86
CA LEU A 167 11.40 16.33 -0.62
C LEU A 167 11.07 17.79 -0.91
N ASN A 168 9.90 18.25 -0.47
CA ASN A 168 9.53 19.66 -0.52
C ASN A 168 9.42 20.24 0.90
N LEU A 169 9.51 21.57 1.03
CA LEU A 169 9.50 22.24 2.33
C LEU A 169 8.23 21.94 3.15
N LYS A 170 7.10 21.69 2.48
CA LYS A 170 5.84 21.31 3.13
C LYS A 170 5.93 19.92 3.75
N LEU A 171 6.48 18.94 3.03
CA LEU A 171 6.73 17.59 3.54
C LEU A 171 7.71 17.61 4.71
N LEU A 172 8.78 18.40 4.60
CA LEU A 172 9.77 18.54 5.67
C LEU A 172 9.14 19.18 6.92
N GLY A 173 8.33 20.22 6.76
CA GLY A 173 7.60 20.86 7.85
C GLY A 173 6.59 19.93 8.51
N ASN A 174 5.78 19.23 7.71
CA ASN A 174 4.83 18.25 8.23
C ASN A 174 5.54 17.08 8.93
N TRP A 175 6.67 16.62 8.41
CA TRP A 175 7.49 15.58 9.03
C TRP A 175 8.07 16.04 10.36
N LEU A 176 8.64 17.26 10.44
CA LEU A 176 9.13 17.84 11.70
C LEU A 176 8.02 17.97 12.75
N LEU A 177 6.79 18.20 12.31
CA LEU A 177 5.60 18.27 13.18
C LEU A 177 4.97 16.89 13.45
N GLY A 178 5.52 15.80 12.91
CA GLY A 178 4.98 14.44 13.07
C GLY A 178 3.68 14.16 12.30
N LYS A 179 3.30 15.01 11.34
CA LYS A 179 2.06 14.89 10.55
C LYS A 179 2.20 14.10 9.25
N ASP A 180 3.43 13.80 8.82
CA ASP A 180 3.72 13.04 7.61
C ASP A 180 5.03 12.25 7.79
N SER A 181 5.23 11.21 6.98
CA SER A 181 6.46 10.42 6.97
C SER A 181 7.26 10.68 5.70
N ILE A 182 8.59 10.86 5.83
CA ILE A 182 9.48 10.93 4.66
C ILE A 182 9.39 9.66 3.82
N ARG A 183 9.18 8.51 4.47
CA ARG A 183 9.02 7.20 3.81
C ARG A 183 7.66 6.64 4.18
N ASP A 184 6.68 6.93 3.34
CA ASP A 184 5.32 6.44 3.54
C ASP A 184 5.21 4.96 3.13
N ARG A 185 5.47 4.06 4.08
CA ARG A 185 5.46 2.59 3.89
C ARG A 185 4.05 1.99 3.95
N ARG A 186 3.05 2.73 3.49
CA ARG A 186 1.67 2.25 3.43
C ARG A 186 1.40 1.66 2.05
N CYS A 187 0.58 0.63 2.03
CA CYS A 187 0.21 -0.07 0.82
C CYS A 187 -1.24 -0.49 0.90
N LEU A 188 -2.00 -0.23 -0.17
CA LEU A 188 -3.21 -0.99 -0.43
C LEU A 188 -2.83 -2.17 -1.29
N TRP A 189 -2.62 -3.32 -0.66
CA TRP A 189 -2.37 -4.55 -1.37
C TRP A 189 -3.69 -5.12 -1.85
N VAL A 190 -3.80 -5.32 -3.15
CA VAL A 190 -5.01 -5.74 -3.83
C VAL A 190 -4.76 -7.06 -4.55
N THR A 191 -5.73 -7.95 -4.46
CA THR A 191 -5.80 -9.18 -5.25
C THR A 191 -7.16 -9.27 -5.91
N ILE A 192 -7.18 -9.26 -7.24
CA ILE A 192 -8.36 -9.40 -8.08
C ILE A 192 -8.34 -10.81 -8.64
N SER A 193 -9.46 -11.52 -8.63
CA SER A 193 -9.52 -12.87 -9.17
C SER A 193 -10.84 -13.20 -9.82
N ILE A 194 -10.78 -14.06 -10.84
CA ILE A 194 -11.92 -14.64 -11.53
C ILE A 194 -11.73 -16.16 -11.70
N PRO A 195 -12.81 -16.94 -11.76
CA PRO A 195 -12.74 -18.35 -12.12
C PRO A 195 -12.16 -18.56 -13.53
N ASN A 196 -11.37 -19.63 -13.69
CA ASN A 196 -10.92 -20.14 -14.97
C ASN A 196 -12.06 -20.96 -15.58
N ASP A 197 -13.09 -20.29 -16.10
CA ASP A 197 -14.17 -20.96 -16.80
C ASP A 197 -13.88 -21.00 -18.30
N ASN A 198 -13.95 -22.20 -18.88
CA ASN A 198 -13.84 -22.42 -20.33
C ASN A 198 -15.05 -21.87 -21.10
N SER A 199 -16.14 -21.50 -20.41
CA SER A 199 -17.37 -20.97 -20.99
C SER A 199 -17.32 -19.46 -21.31
N SER A 200 -16.39 -18.71 -20.71
CA SER A 200 -16.28 -17.27 -20.94
C SER A 200 -15.54 -17.00 -22.25
N PHE A 201 -16.20 -16.31 -23.18
CA PHE A 201 -15.62 -15.90 -24.47
C PHE A 201 -14.47 -14.88 -24.33
N LEU A 202 -14.32 -14.27 -23.15
CA LEU A 202 -13.30 -13.26 -22.87
C LEU A 202 -12.09 -13.87 -22.17
N GLN A 203 -10.88 -13.49 -22.61
CA GLN A 203 -9.66 -13.96 -21.96
C GLN A 203 -9.55 -13.39 -20.54
N PRO A 204 -9.36 -14.25 -19.51
CA PRO A 204 -9.31 -13.83 -18.10
C PRO A 204 -8.39 -12.65 -17.82
N ARG A 205 -7.25 -12.60 -18.50
CA ARG A 205 -6.26 -11.52 -18.39
C ARG A 205 -6.83 -10.14 -18.73
N GLY A 206 -7.51 -10.00 -19.86
CA GLY A 206 -8.06 -8.72 -20.30
C GLY A 206 -9.11 -8.17 -19.35
N ILE A 207 -9.92 -9.07 -18.76
CA ILE A 207 -10.89 -8.71 -17.71
C ILE A 207 -10.16 -8.15 -16.48
N LEU A 208 -9.16 -8.88 -15.97
CA LEU A 208 -8.43 -8.48 -14.77
C LEU A 208 -7.71 -7.14 -14.96
N GLU A 209 -7.09 -6.92 -16.12
CA GLU A 209 -6.41 -5.66 -16.44
C GLU A 209 -7.39 -4.48 -16.51
N GLN A 210 -8.58 -4.67 -17.11
CA GLN A 210 -9.62 -3.64 -17.15
C GLN A 210 -10.13 -3.29 -15.75
N VAL A 211 -10.44 -4.31 -14.93
CA VAL A 211 -10.86 -4.11 -13.54
C VAL A 211 -9.76 -3.41 -12.76
N TRP A 212 -8.50 -3.80 -12.95
CA TRP A 212 -7.36 -3.20 -12.29
C TRP A 212 -7.23 -1.70 -12.60
N GLN A 213 -7.41 -1.30 -13.86
CA GLN A 213 -7.37 0.11 -14.24
C GLN A 213 -8.47 0.93 -13.55
N ASN A 214 -9.71 0.44 -13.58
CA ASN A 214 -10.83 1.09 -12.89
C ASN A 214 -10.58 1.18 -11.36
N TRP A 215 -10.05 0.12 -10.77
CA TRP A 215 -9.72 0.06 -9.35
C TRP A 215 -8.62 1.06 -8.98
N TYR A 216 -7.58 1.12 -9.79
CA TYR A 216 -6.48 2.06 -9.66
C TYR A 216 -6.97 3.52 -9.70
N GLU A 217 -7.75 3.88 -10.73
CA GLU A 217 -8.28 5.23 -10.92
C GLU A 217 -9.17 5.67 -9.75
N TRP A 218 -9.92 4.74 -9.16
CA TRP A 218 -10.76 5.05 -8.01
C TRP A 218 -9.93 5.34 -6.75
N TRP A 219 -8.90 4.53 -6.49
CA TRP A 219 -8.07 4.62 -5.28
C TRP A 219 -7.01 5.70 -5.32
N GLN A 220 -6.47 6.03 -6.50
CA GLN A 220 -5.39 7.01 -6.62
C GLN A 220 -5.70 8.35 -5.92
N PRO A 221 -6.88 8.98 -6.10
CA PRO A 221 -7.23 10.21 -5.38
C PRO A 221 -7.81 9.96 -3.98
N ARG A 222 -8.07 8.69 -3.61
CA ARG A 222 -8.75 8.28 -2.37
C ARG A 222 -7.87 7.47 -1.44
N PHE A 223 -6.56 7.48 -1.67
CA PHE A 223 -5.64 6.76 -0.81
C PHE A 223 -5.79 7.27 0.63
N PRO A 224 -5.88 6.39 1.65
CA PRO A 224 -6.10 6.81 3.03
C PRO A 224 -5.07 7.86 3.48
N SER A 225 -5.51 8.96 4.07
CA SER A 225 -4.60 9.99 4.60
C SER A 225 -3.91 9.52 5.89
N LEU A 226 -2.80 10.18 6.26
CA LEU A 226 -2.20 10.08 7.59
C LEU A 226 -2.97 10.93 8.60
#